data_AF-A0A4U9IY09-F1
#
_entry.id   AF-A0A4U9IY09-F1
#
_cell.length_a   1.000
_cell.length_b   1.000
_cell.length_c   1.000
_cell.angle_alpha   90.00
_cell.angle_beta   90.00
_cell.angle_gamma   90.00
#
_symmetry.space_group_name_H-M   'P 1'
#
loop_
_entity.id
_entity.type
_entity.pdbx_description
1 polymer ?
#
loop_
_entity_poly.entity_id
_entity_poly.type
_entity_poly.pdbx_seq_one_letter_code
_entity_poly.pdbx_strand_id
1 'polypeptide(L)'
;MTQLAAGNPAPLGASYDGKGVNFTLFSANADRVELCVFDGKGIEHRYDLVARTGDIWHGYLEHGPARHTLWLSRAWCVGSGKRAVL
;
A
#
# COMPACT_ATOMS: atom_id res chain seq x y z
N MET A 1 11.91 11.19 -4.89
CA MET A 1 11.35 9.84 -4.95
C MET A 1 10.96 9.47 -3.53
N THR A 2 9.67 9.53 -3.21
CA THR A 2 9.19 9.15 -1.88
C THR A 2 9.02 7.64 -1.89
N GLN A 3 9.89 6.91 -1.20
CA GLN A 3 9.88 5.46 -1.15
C GLN A 3 9.12 5.01 0.10
N LEU A 4 8.32 3.95 0.00
CA LEU A 4 7.72 3.33 1.17
C LEU A 4 8.82 2.65 2.00
N ALA A 5 8.71 2.74 3.32
CA ALA A 5 9.48 1.85 4.19
C ALA A 5 8.94 0.42 4.05
N ALA A 6 9.74 -0.59 4.41
CA ALA A 6 9.32 -1.98 4.28
C ALA A 6 8.02 -2.28 5.04
N GLY A 7 7.82 -1.67 6.22
CA GLY A 7 6.65 -1.94 7.06
C GLY A 7 6.68 -3.33 7.68
N ASN A 8 5.51 -3.93 7.89
CA ASN A 8 5.37 -5.26 8.47
C ASN A 8 4.37 -6.08 7.64
N PRO A 9 4.58 -7.38 7.38
CA PRO A 9 3.62 -8.25 6.68
C PRO A 9 2.27 -8.44 7.40
N ALA A 10 2.11 -7.96 8.63
CA ALA A 10 0.86 -8.05 9.37
C ALA A 10 0.54 -6.75 10.14
N PRO A 11 -0.75 -6.46 10.40
CA PRO A 11 -1.95 -7.17 9.95
C PRO A 11 -2.25 -6.97 8.45
N LEU A 12 -3.13 -7.79 7.86
CA LEU A 12 -3.57 -7.68 6.46
C LEU A 12 -4.44 -6.43 6.21
N GLY A 13 -4.28 -5.79 5.04
CA GLY A 13 -5.00 -4.58 4.64
C GLY A 13 -4.24 -3.28 4.96
N ALA A 14 -4.98 -2.18 5.15
CA ALA A 14 -4.42 -0.89 5.54
C ALA A 14 -4.62 -0.63 7.04
N SER A 15 -3.52 -0.59 7.81
CA SER A 15 -3.54 -0.38 9.26
C SER A 15 -2.83 0.92 9.64
N TYR A 16 -3.57 1.88 10.20
CA TYR A 16 -3.03 3.14 10.69
C TYR A 16 -2.57 3.03 12.15
N ASP A 17 -1.33 3.42 12.43
CA ASP A 17 -0.70 3.32 13.77
C ASP A 17 -0.59 4.66 14.53
N GLY A 18 -1.09 5.76 13.95
CA GLY A 18 -0.98 7.11 14.50
C GLY A 18 0.19 7.93 13.95
N LYS A 19 1.21 7.30 13.36
CA LYS A 19 2.36 7.95 12.71
C LYS A 19 2.33 7.76 11.19
N GLY A 20 1.66 6.72 10.73
CA GLY A 20 1.57 6.34 9.32
C GLY A 20 0.63 5.17 9.11
N VAL A 21 0.60 4.67 7.88
CA VAL A 21 -0.24 3.53 7.49
C VAL A 21 0.65 2.39 7.01
N ASN A 22 0.51 1.23 7.62
CA ASN A 22 1.06 -0.03 7.15
C ASN A 22 0.08 -0.65 6.15
N PHE A 23 0.54 -0.86 4.92
CA PHE A 23 -0.22 -1.51 3.86
C PHE A 23 0.32 -2.92 3.66
N THR A 24 -0.56 -3.89 3.61
CA THR A 24 -0.23 -5.29 3.38
C THR A 24 -1.21 -5.89 2.38
N LEU A 25 -0.67 -6.50 1.34
CA LEU A 25 -1.42 -7.17 0.30
C LEU A 25 -0.95 -8.61 0.15
N PHE A 26 -1.87 -9.56 0.27
CA PHE A 26 -1.59 -10.93 -0.14
C PHE A 26 -1.62 -11.04 -1.66
N SER A 27 -0.50 -11.44 -2.26
CA SER A 27 -0.43 -11.80 -3.67
C SER A 27 0.74 -12.75 -3.94
N ALA A 28 0.43 -14.02 -4.19
CA ALA A 28 1.41 -15.05 -4.52
C ALA A 28 2.03 -14.87 -5.93
N ASN A 29 1.25 -14.35 -6.88
CA ASN A 29 1.58 -14.31 -8.31
C ASN A 29 1.78 -12.88 -8.86
N ALA A 30 1.96 -11.88 -7.99
CA ALA A 30 2.35 -10.55 -8.45
C ALA A 30 3.85 -10.49 -8.67
N ASP A 31 4.29 -9.87 -9.75
CA ASP A 31 5.69 -9.54 -9.98
C ASP A 31 6.04 -8.18 -9.34
N ARG A 32 5.06 -7.28 -9.29
CA ARG A 32 5.18 -5.97 -8.64
C ARG A 32 3.82 -5.54 -8.12
N VAL A 33 3.81 -4.86 -6.97
CA VAL A 33 2.60 -4.26 -6.41
C VAL A 33 2.77 -2.75 -6.29
N GLU A 34 1.87 -2.01 -6.93
CA GLU A 34 1.81 -0.55 -6.85
C GLU A 34 0.65 -0.12 -5.92
N LEU A 35 0.99 0.65 -4.90
CA LEU A 35 0.05 1.32 -4.01
C LEU A 35 -0.32 2.69 -4.61
N CYS A 36 -1.58 2.84 -5.01
CA CYS A 36 -2.18 4.11 -5.41
C CYS A 36 -2.84 4.75 -4.19
N VAL A 37 -2.46 5.99 -3.94
CA VAL A 37 -2.87 6.83 -2.83
C VAL A 37 -3.53 8.07 -3.39
N PHE A 38 -4.69 8.47 -2.87
CA PHE A 38 -5.33 9.72 -3.26
C PHE A 38 -5.29 10.72 -2.12
N ASP A 39 -4.79 11.94 -2.38
CA ASP A 39 -4.83 13.03 -1.42
C ASP A 39 -6.22 13.70 -1.34
N GLY A 40 -6.40 14.65 -0.41
CA GLY A 40 -7.66 15.40 -0.28
C GLY A 40 -7.99 16.32 -1.47
N LYS A 41 -7.05 16.52 -2.39
CA LYS A 41 -7.23 17.25 -3.65
C LYS A 41 -7.54 16.31 -4.83
N GLY A 42 -7.58 15.00 -4.59
CA GLY A 42 -7.77 13.98 -5.62
C GLY A 42 -6.52 13.67 -6.45
N ILE A 43 -5.33 14.11 -6.01
CA ILE A 43 -4.07 13.79 -6.65
C ILE A 43 -3.68 12.37 -6.30
N GLU A 44 -3.44 11.56 -7.34
CA GLU A 44 -2.96 10.20 -7.21
C GLU A 44 -1.43 10.17 -7.04
N HIS A 45 -0.97 9.60 -5.93
CA HIS A 45 0.40 9.25 -5.66
C HIS A 45 0.56 7.74 -5.77
N ARG A 46 1.54 7.29 -6.56
CA ARG A 46 1.83 5.87 -6.76
C ARG A 46 3.14 5.51 -6.10
N TYR A 47 3.13 4.41 -5.36
CA TYR A 47 4.26 3.93 -4.59
C TYR A 47 4.47 2.44 -4.83
N ASP A 48 5.71 2.02 -4.96
CA ASP A 48 6.03 0.60 -5.08
C ASP A 48 6.11 -0.06 -3.70
N LEU A 49 5.36 -1.14 -3.53
CA LEU A 49 5.53 -2.07 -2.41
C LEU A 49 6.74 -2.94 -2.72
N VAL A 50 7.91 -2.52 -2.24
CA VAL A 50 9.18 -3.22 -2.50
C VAL A 50 9.44 -4.38 -1.54
N ALA A 51 8.75 -4.44 -0.39
CA ALA A 51 8.95 -5.48 0.59
C ALA A 51 7.96 -6.63 0.41
N ARG A 52 8.46 -7.87 0.45
CA ARG A 52 7.68 -9.11 0.33
C ARG A 52 8.17 -10.13 1.35
N THR A 53 7.25 -10.67 2.14
CA THR A 53 7.51 -11.78 3.07
C THR A 53 6.58 -12.92 2.71
N GLY A 54 7.14 -14.01 2.18
CA GLY A 54 6.33 -15.10 1.59
C GLY A 54 5.53 -14.57 0.41
N ASP A 55 4.20 -14.65 0.51
CA ASP A 55 3.26 -14.13 -0.49
C ASP A 55 2.58 -12.82 -0.07
N ILE A 56 3.11 -12.16 0.96
CA ILE A 56 2.58 -10.89 1.47
C ILE A 56 3.51 -9.76 1.09
N TRP A 57 3.00 -8.87 0.24
CA TRP A 57 3.58 -7.59 -0.10
C TRP A 57 3.24 -6.58 0.97
N HIS A 58 4.21 -5.78 1.38
CA HIS A 58 4.01 -4.82 2.46
C HIS A 58 4.83 -3.56 2.28
N GLY A 59 4.36 -2.50 2.90
CA GLY A 59 5.00 -1.20 2.88
C GLY A 59 4.35 -0.25 3.86
N TYR A 60 5.15 0.68 4.35
CA TYR A 60 4.73 1.65 5.34
C TYR A 60 4.88 3.06 4.79
N LEU A 61 3.78 3.80 4.83
CA LEU A 61 3.74 5.20 4.47
C LEU A 61 3.78 6.05 5.74
N GLU A 62 4.94 6.62 6.01
CA GLU A 62 5.11 7.64 7.04
C GLU A 62 4.36 8.92 6.68
N HIS A 63 3.81 9.61 7.68
CA HIS A 63 3.05 10.85 7.48
C HIS A 63 1.79 10.68 6.59
N GLY A 64 1.28 9.44 6.49
CA GLY A 64 -0.01 9.18 5.87
C GLY A 64 -1.10 10.07 6.49
N PRO A 65 -2.02 10.65 5.69
CA PRO A 65 -3.06 11.54 6.19
C PRO A 65 -3.89 10.85 7.26
N ALA A 66 -4.12 11.59 8.34
CA ALA A 66 -4.95 11.15 9.46
C ALA A 66 -6.34 10.70 8.94
N ARG A 67 -6.96 9.75 9.67
CA ARG A 67 -8.23 9.01 9.44
C ARG A 67 -9.46 9.78 8.88
N HIS A 68 -9.38 11.08 8.62
CA HIS A 68 -10.48 11.97 8.26
C HIS A 68 -10.44 12.48 6.81
N THR A 69 -9.39 12.18 6.04
CA THR A 69 -9.39 12.39 4.59
C THR A 69 -9.88 11.11 3.93
N LEU A 70 -10.82 11.16 2.98
CA LEU A 70 -11.23 9.99 2.19
C LEU A 70 -10.01 9.43 1.45
N TRP A 71 -9.31 8.49 2.06
CA TRP A 71 -8.17 7.80 1.49
C TRP A 71 -8.67 6.54 0.80
N LEU A 72 -8.80 6.61 -0.51
CA LEU A 72 -8.84 5.41 -1.32
C LEU A 72 -7.40 4.95 -1.48
N SER A 73 -7.08 3.78 -0.93
CA SER A 73 -5.86 3.09 -1.31
C SER A 73 -6.24 1.92 -2.22
N ARG A 74 -5.58 1.82 -3.37
CA ARG A 74 -5.73 0.67 -4.27
C ARG A 74 -4.37 0.04 -4.47
N ALA A 75 -4.31 -1.28 -4.42
CA ALA A 75 -3.10 -2.01 -4.76
C ALA A 75 -3.25 -2.70 -6.11
N TRP A 76 -2.30 -2.47 -7.00
CA TRP A 76 -2.29 -3.03 -8.34
C TRP A 76 -1.21 -4.10 -8.45
N CYS A 77 -1.60 -5.34 -8.75
CA CYS A 77 -0.66 -6.42 -9.03
C CYS A 77 -0.27 -6.40 -10.52
N VAL A 78 0.92 -5.88 -10.80
CA VAL A 78 1.55 -5.97 -12.12
C VAL A 78 2.06 -7.40 -12.29
N GLY A 79 1.57 -8.09 -13.33
CA GLY A 79 1.88 -9.50 -13.64
C GLY A 79 0.64 -10.38 -13.77
N SER A 80 -0.35 -10.23 -12.89
CA SER A 80 -1.52 -11.12 -12.84
C SER A 80 -2.77 -10.58 -13.55
N GLY A 81 -2.77 -9.33 -14.00
CA GLY A 81 -3.94 -8.67 -14.61
C GLY A 81 -5.15 -8.52 -13.67
N LYS A 82 -4.97 -8.81 -12.38
CA LYS A 82 -6.03 -8.79 -11.36
C LYS A 82 -5.90 -7.55 -10.49
N ARG A 83 -7.03 -6.85 -10.30
CA ARG A 83 -7.15 -5.74 -9.35
C ARG A 83 -7.38 -6.34 -7.97
N ALA A 84 -6.53 -6.00 -7.00
CA ALA A 84 -6.77 -6.34 -5.61
C ALA A 84 -7.25 -5.08 -4.86
N VAL A 85 -8.27 -5.25 -4.04
CA VAL A 85 -8.75 -4.18 -3.14
C VAL A 85 -8.18 -4.49 -1.77
N LEU A 86 -7.46 -3.52 -1.21
CA LEU A 86 -6.88 -3.56 0.14
C LEU A 86 -7.98 -3.42 1.20
#